data_AF-A0A533UXI8-F1
#
_entry.id   AF-A0A533UXI8-F1
#
_cell.length_a   1.000
_cell.length_b   1.000
_cell.length_c   1.000
_cell.angle_alpha   90.00
_cell.angle_beta   90.00
_cell.angle_gamma   90.00
#
_symmetry.space_group_name_H-M   'P 1'
#
loop_
_entity.id
_entity.type
_entity.pdbx_description
1 polymer ?
#
loop_
_entity_poly.entity_id
_entity_poly.type
_entity_poly.pdbx_seq_one_letter_code
_entity_poly.pdbx_strand_id
1 'polypeptide(L)' 'MKNRPNWDTYFMLQAEIAKLRSNCLSRQVGCVIVKDNRQIATGYNGTPSGIKNCFDGGCPRCLDKLNNKIKSGE' A
#
# COMPACT_ATOMS: atom_id res chain seq x y z
N MET A 1 13.12 4.48 -30.04
CA MET A 1 13.43 3.24 -29.28
C MET A 1 12.72 3.33 -27.94
N LYS A 2 11.97 2.32 -27.50
CA LYS A 2 11.36 2.34 -26.16
C LYS A 2 12.47 2.09 -25.12
N ASN A 3 12.65 3.04 -24.20
CA ASN A 3 13.64 2.93 -23.16
C ASN A 3 13.19 1.82 -22.18
N ARG A 4 13.93 0.72 -22.11
CA ARG A 4 13.61 -0.39 -21.20
C ARG A 4 14.01 0.02 -19.78
N PRO A 5 13.11 -0.02 -18.79
CA PRO A 5 13.46 0.33 -17.41
C PRO A 5 14.50 -0.64 -16.85
N ASN A 6 15.36 -0.13 -15.96
CA ASN A 6 16.23 -0.99 -15.15
C ASN A 6 15.41 -1.78 -14.11
N TRP A 7 16.04 -2.78 -13.49
CA TRP A 7 15.36 -3.68 -12.54
C TRP A 7 14.75 -2.94 -11.36
N ASP A 8 15.48 -2.00 -10.75
CA ASP A 8 14.96 -1.24 -9.60
C ASP A 8 13.72 -0.45 -9.96
N THR A 9 13.73 0.24 -11.11
CA THR A 9 12.56 1.00 -11.60
C THR A 9 11.40 0.06 -11.87
N TYR A 10 11.65 -1.08 -12.52
CA TYR A 10 10.63 -2.07 -12.82
C TYR A 10 9.96 -2.64 -11.55
N PHE A 11 10.74 -2.96 -10.52
CA PHE A 11 10.20 -3.49 -9.26
C PHE A 11 9.55 -2.42 -8.40
N MET A 12 10.09 -1.19 -8.38
CA MET A 12 9.43 -0.06 -7.70
C MET A 12 8.07 0.26 -8.32
N LEU A 13 7.96 0.24 -9.65
CA LEU A 13 6.67 0.40 -10.33
C LEU A 13 5.67 -0.70 -9.94
N GLN A 14 6.12 -1.93 -9.76
CA GLN A 14 5.24 -3.00 -9.27
C GLN A 14 4.78 -2.76 -7.83
N ALA A 15 5.66 -2.28 -6.95
CA ALA A 15 5.27 -1.91 -5.59
C ALA A 15 4.23 -0.78 -5.59
N GLU A 16 4.41 0.25 -6.44
CA GLU A 16 3.40 1.32 -6.60
C GLU A 16 2.07 0.79 -7.16
N ILE A 17 2.09 -0.19 -8.07
CA ILE A 17 0.84 -0.82 -8.56
C ILE A 17 0.17 -1.63 -7.45
N ALA A 18 0.93 -2.42 -6.67
CA ALA A 18 0.39 -3.22 -5.58
C ALA A 18 -0.30 -2.34 -4.53
N LYS A 19 0.32 -1.21 -4.20
CA LYS A 19 -0.21 -0.19 -3.29
C LYS A 19 -1.61 0.30 -3.65
N LEU A 20 -1.97 0.35 -4.94
CA LEU A 20 -3.30 0.81 -5.39
C LEU A 20 -4.44 -0.07 -4.87
N ARG A 21 -4.15 -1.30 -4.41
CA ARG A 21 -5.13 -2.19 -3.78
C ARG A 21 -5.30 -1.97 -2.28
N SER A 22 -4.49 -1.13 -1.65
CA SER A 22 -4.62 -0.80 -0.23
C SER A 22 -5.92 -0.06 0.06
N ASN A 23 -6.63 -0.56 1.05
CA ASN A 23 -7.85 0.01 1.63
C ASN A 23 -7.58 0.66 3.00
N CYS A 24 -6.39 1.25 3.15
CA CYS A 24 -6.02 2.11 4.26
C CYS A 24 -6.32 3.58 3.94
N LEU A 25 -6.97 4.28 4.87
CA LEU A 25 -7.30 5.71 4.74
C LEU A 25 -6.11 6.65 4.97
N SER A 26 -5.05 6.20 5.65
CA SER A 26 -3.94 7.07 6.04
C SER A 26 -2.76 6.98 5.08
N ARG A 27 -2.21 5.78 4.89
CA ARG A 27 -1.06 5.54 4.01
C ARG A 27 -1.34 4.31 3.17
N GLN A 28 -1.14 4.44 1.88
CA GLN A 28 -1.14 3.31 0.97
C GLN A 28 0.31 2.88 0.76
N VAL A 29 0.61 1.62 1.01
CA VAL A 29 1.94 1.02 0.92
C VAL A 29 1.83 -0.26 0.10
N GLY A 30 2.77 -0.45 -0.82
CA GLY A 30 2.93 -1.66 -1.60
C GLY A 30 4.33 -2.23 -1.43
N CYS A 31 4.47 -3.52 -1.68
CA CYS A 31 5.70 -4.26 -1.48
C CYS A 31 5.86 -5.31 -2.58
N VAL A 32 7.11 -5.57 -2.95
CA VAL A 32 7.52 -6.68 -3.79
C VAL A 32 8.76 -7.33 -3.19
N ILE A 33 8.79 -8.66 -3.14
CA ILE A 33 9.95 -9.44 -2.72
C ILE A 33 10.56 -10.07 -3.97
N VAL A 34 11.85 -9.82 -4.19
CA VAL A 34 12.57 -10.21 -5.41
C VAL A 34 13.79 -11.04 -5.04
N LYS A 35 14.06 -12.09 -5.82
CA LYS A 35 15.30 -12.86 -5.78
C LYS A 35 15.72 -13.20 -7.21
N ASP A 36 17.00 -13.03 -7.53
CA ASP A 36 17.56 -13.33 -8.85
C ASP A 36 16.76 -12.68 -10.00
N ASN A 37 16.37 -11.42 -9.81
CA ASN A 37 15.52 -10.62 -10.72
C ASN A 37 14.17 -11.27 -11.06
N ARG A 38 13.62 -12.10 -10.16
CA ARG A 38 12.28 -12.67 -10.24
C ARG A 38 11.47 -12.27 -9.01
N GLN A 39 10.24 -11.81 -9.24
CA GLN A 39 9.28 -11.58 -8.17
C GLN A 39 8.89 -12.91 -7.54
N ILE A 40 9.04 -13.01 -6.22
CA ILE A 40 8.60 -14.16 -5.42
C ILE A 40 7.24 -13.89 -4.80
N ALA A 41 7.03 -12.66 -4.32
CA ALA A 41 5.79 -12.26 -3.65
C ALA A 41 5.52 -10.76 -3.85
N THR A 42 4.27 -10.36 -3.67
CA THR A 42 3.84 -8.96 -3.59
C THR A 42 2.78 -8.82 -2.51
N GLY A 43 2.63 -7.61 -1.99
CA GLY A 43 1.60 -7.30 -1.01
C GLY A 43 1.36 -5.81 -0.90
N TYR A 44 0.34 -5.47 -0.15
CA TYR A 44 -0.02 -4.10 0.22
C TYR A 44 -0.56 -4.12 1.65
N ASN A 45 -0.58 -2.96 2.32
CA ASN A 45 -1.16 -2.88 3.64
C ASN A 45 -2.70 -2.89 3.56
N GLY A 46 -3.33 -3.69 4.42
CA GLY A 46 -4.78 -3.85 4.52
C GLY A 46 -5.15 -4.56 5.82
N THR A 47 -6.45 -4.73 6.07
CA THR A 47 -6.92 -5.50 7.22
C THR A 47 -6.87 -7.00 6.94
N PRO A 48 -6.72 -7.84 7.98
CA PRO A 48 -6.86 -9.29 7.83
C PRO A 48 -8.21 -9.69 7.23
N SER A 49 -8.26 -10.87 6.63
CA SER A 49 -9.50 -11.45 6.08
C SER A 49 -10.61 -11.50 7.13
N GLY A 50 -11.82 -11.10 6.74
CA GLY A 50 -12.99 -11.07 7.62
C GLY A 50 -13.10 -9.84 8.52
N ILE A 51 -12.11 -8.95 8.52
CA ILE A 51 -12.14 -7.69 9.27
C ILE A 51 -12.49 -6.53 8.34
N LYS A 52 -13.42 -5.66 8.77
CA LYS A 52 -13.77 -4.42 8.06
C LYS A 52 -12.51 -3.59 7.81
N ASN A 53 -12.30 -3.20 6.55
CA ASN A 53 -11.17 -2.36 6.18
C ASN A 53 -11.44 -0.88 6.52
N CYS A 54 -10.45 0.00 6.30
CA CYS A 54 -10.61 1.40 6.69
C CYS A 54 -11.67 2.13 5.86
N PHE A 55 -11.84 1.81 4.58
CA PHE A 55 -12.86 2.43 3.72
C PHE A 55 -14.28 2.08 4.20
N ASP A 56 -14.46 0.90 4.79
CA ASP A 56 -15.72 0.46 5.39
C ASP A 56 -15.87 0.91 6.86
N GLY A 57 -15.04 1.84 7.33
CA GLY A 57 -15.11 2.37 8.69
C GLY A 57 -14.44 1.50 9.76
N GLY A 58 -13.61 0.52 9.38
CA GLY A 58 -12.91 -0.37 10.31
C GLY A 58 -11.79 0.28 11.13
N CYS A 59 -11.45 1.56 10.90
CA CYS A 59 -10.43 2.27 11.64
C CYS A 59 -10.89 3.68 12.08
N PRO A 60 -11.50 3.81 13.28
CA PRO A 60 -11.97 5.09 13.81
C PRO A 60 -10.87 6.15 13.90
N ARG A 61 -9.67 5.75 14.35
CA ARG A 61 -8.52 6.65 14.46
C ARG A 61 -8.15 7.29 13.12
N CYS A 62 -8.11 6.50 12.04
CA CYS A 62 -7.79 7.04 10.72
C CYS A 62 -8.91 7.95 10.19
N LEU A 63 -10.17 7.61 10.47
CA LEU A 63 -11.33 8.42 10.10
C LEU A 63 -11.33 9.77 10.85
N ASP A 64 -11.04 9.76 12.15
CA ASP A 64 -10.97 10.99 12.95
C ASP A 64 -9.80 11.88 12.55
N LYS A 65 -8.66 11.30 12.14
CA LYS A 65 -7.54 12.07 11.54
C LYS A 65 -7.96 12.73 10.22
N LEU A 66 -8.67 12.01 9.34
CA LEU A 66 -9.22 12.59 8.10
C LEU A 66 -10.23 13.70 8.36
N ASN A 67 -11.02 13.56 9.42
CA ASN A 67 -12.01 14.55 9.85
C ASN A 67 -11.39 15.69 10.70
N ASN A 68 -10.06 15.79 10.77
CA ASN A 68 -9.32 16.82 11.53
C ASN A 68 -9.66 16.86 13.03
N LYS A 69 -10.13 15.76 13.61
CA LYS A 69 -10.41 15.67 15.05
C LYS A 69 -9.18 15.33 15.90
N ILE A 70 -8.16 14.71 15.29
CA ILE A 70 -6.93 14.26 15.96
C ILE A 70 -5.73 14.60 15.05
N LYS A 71 -4.61 15.06 15.61
CA LYS A 71 -3.40 15.38 14.82
C LYS A 71 -2.55 14.13 14.53
N SER A 72 -1.65 14.24 13.56
CA SER A 72 -0.65 13.19 13.32
C SER A 72 0.43 13.24 14.41
N GLY A 73 0.62 12.15 15.15
CA GLY A 73 1.63 12.05 16.21
C GLY A 73 1.04 12.07 17.62
N GLU A 74 -0.20 12.55 17.75
CA GLU A 74 -1.14 12.20 18.84
C GLU A 74 -1.73 10.80 18.59
#